data_AF-A0A353T9H0-F1
#
_entry.id   AF-A0A353T9H0-F1
#
_cell.length_a   1.000
_cell.length_b   1.000
_cell.length_c   1.000
_cell.angle_alpha   90.00
_cell.angle_beta   90.00
_cell.angle_gamma   90.00
#
_symmetry.space_group_name_H-M   'P 1'
#
loop_
_entity.id
_entity.type
_entity.pdbx_description
1 polymer ?
#
loop_
_entity_poly.entity_id
_entity_poly.type
_entity_poly.pdbx_seq_one_letter_code
_entity_poly.pdbx_strand_id
1 'polypeptide(L)'
;MCNISCIDFGKACIKKEEVKGKAVIEIGSYNVNGSLRSIIEALEPDSYIGIDIESGPGVDQICEAEDITKTFGYNRFDMVICTEVLEHVKNWQSVIHNIKSVIKPGGILLITTRSRGFVYHGFPADFWRYEKSDMEFIFSDFDIEALESDPIDPGVFFKARKPVNFIENKLENYKLYSIIQGRRTLTATPSIYWSVVGFPIWKLFGRTKYSRKIIHYITHPSDIPRMMQHIYTKLTGKTNHP
;
A
#
# COMPACT_ATOMS: atom_id res chain seq x y z
N MET A 1 -1.60 8.29 -3.28
CA MET A 1 -1.47 9.74 -3.00
C MET A 1 -2.64 10.20 -2.13
N CYS A 2 -2.36 10.81 -0.98
CA CYS A 2 -3.39 11.27 -0.04
C CYS A 2 -4.18 12.44 -0.65
N ASN A 3 -5.48 12.26 -0.84
CA ASN A 3 -6.40 13.30 -1.32
C ASN A 3 -6.99 14.10 -0.14
N ILE A 4 -7.88 15.06 -0.43
CA ILE A 4 -8.50 15.88 0.62
C ILE A 4 -9.32 15.04 1.62
N SER A 5 -10.01 13.98 1.18
CA SER A 5 -10.78 13.12 2.08
C SER A 5 -9.88 12.32 3.03
N CYS A 6 -8.70 11.88 2.58
CA CYS A 6 -7.66 11.29 3.43
C CYS A 6 -7.18 12.28 4.53
N ILE A 7 -6.94 13.53 4.16
CA ILE A 7 -6.54 14.58 5.10
C ILE A 7 -7.66 14.87 6.12
N ASP A 8 -8.90 15.00 5.64
CA ASP A 8 -10.06 15.31 6.49
C ASP A 8 -10.39 14.16 7.45
N PHE A 9 -10.23 12.91 7.01
CA PHE A 9 -10.32 11.74 7.88
C PHE A 9 -9.27 11.79 8.99
N GLY A 10 -8.00 12.06 8.65
CA GLY A 10 -6.94 12.19 9.67
C GLY A 10 -7.22 13.30 10.67
N LYS A 11 -7.67 14.48 10.22
CA LYS A 11 -8.08 15.59 11.10
C LYS A 11 -9.24 15.23 12.02
N ALA A 12 -10.22 14.48 11.51
CA ALA A 12 -11.41 14.10 12.27
C ALA A 12 -11.10 13.04 13.33
N CYS A 13 -10.20 12.10 13.03
CA CYS A 13 -9.97 10.93 13.86
C CYS A 13 -8.79 11.04 14.81
N ILE A 14 -7.78 11.88 14.52
CA ILE A 14 -6.59 12.07 15.36
C ILE A 14 -6.84 13.13 16.41
N LYS A 15 -6.63 12.77 17.69
CA LYS A 15 -6.80 13.67 18.84
C LYS A 15 -5.44 14.17 19.32
N LYS A 16 -5.43 15.38 19.90
CA LYS A 16 -4.19 16.00 20.41
C LYS A 16 -3.50 15.13 21.46
N GLU A 17 -4.25 14.46 22.32
CA GLU A 17 -3.71 13.61 23.40
C GLU A 17 -3.02 12.34 22.87
N GLU A 18 -3.32 11.95 21.63
CA GLU A 18 -2.71 10.81 20.96
C GLU A 18 -1.38 11.16 20.29
N VAL A 19 -1.10 12.46 20.12
CA VAL A 19 0.07 12.98 19.40
C VAL A 19 1.01 13.76 20.33
N LYS A 20 0.48 14.58 21.23
CA LYS A 20 1.30 15.49 22.04
C LYS A 20 2.34 14.74 22.87
N GLY A 21 3.62 15.08 22.66
CA GLY A 21 4.76 14.43 23.34
C GLY A 21 4.94 12.95 22.95
N LYS A 22 4.43 12.53 21.80
CA LYS A 22 4.50 11.15 21.29
C LYS A 22 5.42 11.02 20.09
N ALA A 23 5.95 9.81 19.87
CA ALA A 23 6.74 9.49 18.69
C ALA A 23 5.83 9.02 17.55
N VAL A 24 5.89 9.70 16.41
CA VAL A 24 5.06 9.44 15.22
C VAL A 24 5.94 9.06 14.03
N ILE A 25 5.51 8.07 13.25
CA ILE A 25 6.06 7.75 11.94
C ILE A 25 4.98 7.80 10.87
N GLU A 26 5.29 8.41 9.72
CA GLU A 26 4.47 8.41 8.51
C GLU A 26 5.16 7.56 7.43
N ILE A 27 4.47 6.53 6.96
CA ILE A 27 4.91 5.61 5.91
C ILE A 27 4.27 6.07 4.59
N GLY A 28 5.09 6.27 3.56
CA GLY A 28 4.63 6.86 2.30
C GLY A 28 4.48 8.38 2.38
N SER A 29 5.45 9.04 3.03
CA SER A 29 5.41 10.46 3.37
C SER A 29 5.69 11.41 2.21
N TYR A 30 6.01 10.89 1.01
CA TYR A 30 6.25 11.74 -0.15
C TYR A 30 5.00 12.56 -0.47
N ASN A 31 5.10 13.87 -0.26
CA ASN A 31 4.01 14.81 -0.42
C ASN A 31 3.91 15.28 -1.88
N VAL A 32 2.88 14.82 -2.58
CA VAL A 32 2.56 15.25 -3.95
C VAL A 32 1.45 16.30 -3.98
N ASN A 33 0.37 16.06 -3.24
CA ASN A 33 -0.88 16.84 -3.31
C ASN A 33 -1.49 17.13 -1.93
N GLY A 34 -0.70 16.96 -0.87
CA GLY A 34 -1.12 17.09 0.52
C GLY A 34 -0.57 15.97 1.40
N SER A 35 -0.41 16.26 2.69
CA SER A 35 0.04 15.32 3.71
C SER A 35 -0.55 15.70 5.06
N LEU A 36 -0.68 14.71 5.94
CA LEU A 36 -1.08 14.92 7.33
C LEU A 36 0.03 15.60 8.15
N ARG A 37 1.29 15.62 7.68
CA ARG A 37 2.46 16.10 8.43
C ARG A 37 2.23 17.42 9.16
N SER A 38 1.80 18.46 8.45
CA SER A 38 1.58 19.79 9.06
C SER A 38 0.51 19.80 10.16
N ILE A 39 -0.52 18.95 10.03
CA ILE A 39 -1.58 18.81 11.04
C ILE A 39 -1.03 18.10 12.27
N ILE A 40 -0.24 17.04 12.07
CA ILE A 40 0.36 16.28 13.17
C ILE A 40 1.41 17.10 13.91
N GLU A 41 2.31 17.78 13.20
CA GLU A 41 3.33 18.64 13.80
C GLU A 41 2.71 19.76 14.65
N ALA A 42 1.58 20.32 14.22
CA ALA A 42 0.81 21.31 14.98
C ALA A 42 0.22 20.77 16.29
N LEU A 43 0.12 19.44 16.46
CA LEU A 43 -0.32 18.79 17.69
C LEU A 43 0.84 18.52 18.68
N GLU A 44 2.05 19.02 18.38
CA GLU A 44 3.24 18.99 19.24
C GLU A 44 3.74 17.57 19.60
N PRO A 45 4.03 16.68 18.62
CA PRO A 45 4.67 15.40 18.90
C PRO A 45 6.08 15.59 19.47
N ASP A 46 6.56 14.59 20.21
CA ASP A 46 7.97 14.54 20.64
C ASP A 46 8.90 14.33 19.43
N SER A 47 8.45 13.51 18.48
CA SER A 47 9.13 13.32 17.20
C SER A 47 8.14 12.95 16.11
N TYR A 48 8.44 13.41 14.89
CA TYR A 48 7.76 13.02 13.66
C TYR A 48 8.81 12.63 12.64
N ILE A 49 8.70 11.44 12.04
CA ILE A 49 9.57 11.00 10.96
C ILE A 49 8.73 10.50 9.78
N GLY A 50 8.90 11.15 8.63
CA GLY A 50 8.37 10.70 7.35
C GLY A 50 9.35 9.77 6.65
N ILE A 51 8.89 8.60 6.23
CA ILE A 51 9.65 7.68 5.38
C ILE A 51 8.98 7.45 4.04
N ASP A 52 9.79 7.17 3.02
CA ASP A 52 9.33 6.80 1.69
C ASP A 52 10.42 6.01 0.96
N ILE A 53 10.08 5.37 -0.16
CA ILE A 53 11.04 4.67 -1.02
C ILE A 53 11.87 5.64 -1.88
N GLU A 54 11.40 6.87 -2.03
CA GLU A 54 12.06 7.93 -2.79
C GLU A 54 12.24 9.19 -1.94
N SER A 55 13.36 9.89 -2.10
CA SER A 55 13.53 11.21 -1.45
C SER A 55 12.62 12.25 -2.08
N GLY A 56 12.01 13.12 -1.27
CA GLY A 56 11.22 14.23 -1.77
C GLY A 56 10.57 15.05 -0.67
N PRO A 57 9.65 15.95 -1.02
CA PRO A 57 8.92 16.76 -0.05
C PRO A 57 8.24 15.87 1.00
N GLY A 58 8.42 16.19 2.29
CA GLY A 58 7.83 15.44 3.40
C GLY A 58 8.64 14.23 3.89
N VAL A 59 9.62 13.76 3.10
CA VAL A 59 10.43 12.57 3.41
C VAL A 59 11.67 12.96 4.21
N ASP A 60 11.79 12.46 5.43
CA ASP A 60 12.96 12.67 6.29
C ASP A 60 14.01 11.55 6.11
N GLN A 61 13.56 10.33 5.78
CA GLN A 61 14.46 9.18 5.56
C GLN A 61 13.94 8.24 4.46
N ILE A 62 14.82 7.84 3.54
CA ILE A 62 14.50 6.79 2.56
C ILE A 62 14.47 5.44 3.27
N CYS A 63 13.33 4.75 3.24
CA CYS A 63 13.12 3.45 3.85
C CYS A 63 11.92 2.74 3.22
N GLU A 64 12.11 1.49 2.79
CA GLU A 64 11.02 0.63 2.32
C GLU A 64 10.14 0.17 3.50
N ALA A 65 8.84 -0.01 3.25
CA ALA A 65 7.90 -0.47 4.26
C ALA A 65 8.25 -1.88 4.79
N GLU A 66 8.87 -2.69 3.93
CA GLU A 66 9.43 -4.02 4.23
C GLU A 66 10.62 -3.97 5.22
N ASP A 67 11.30 -2.83 5.37
CA ASP A 67 12.52 -2.66 6.16
C ASP A 67 12.32 -1.82 7.45
N ILE A 68 11.08 -1.42 7.77
CA ILE A 68 10.79 -0.52 8.91
C ILE A 68 11.26 -1.12 10.23
N THR A 69 10.96 -2.39 10.51
CA THR A 69 11.37 -3.06 11.76
C THR A 69 12.88 -3.22 11.87
N LYS A 70 13.55 -3.47 10.76
CA LYS A 70 15.02 -3.52 10.68
C LYS A 70 15.66 -2.16 10.95
N THR A 71 15.00 -1.09 10.52
CA THR A 71 15.52 0.29 10.62
C THR A 71 15.25 0.91 11.99
N PHE A 72 14.03 0.74 12.51
CA PHE A 72 13.56 1.44 13.71
C PHE A 72 13.36 0.54 14.93
N GLY A 73 13.46 -0.79 14.76
CA GLY A 73 13.18 -1.77 15.80
C GLY A 73 11.69 -1.95 16.08
N TYR A 74 11.39 -2.62 17.19
CA TYR A 74 10.05 -2.99 17.62
C TYR A 74 9.52 -2.02 18.67
N ASN A 75 8.19 -1.85 18.76
CA ASN A 75 7.51 -1.05 19.77
C ASN A 75 8.12 0.35 19.96
N ARG A 76 8.42 1.03 18.86
CA ARG A 76 9.13 2.31 18.83
C ARG A 76 8.18 3.51 18.80
N PHE A 77 7.08 3.40 18.07
CA PHE A 77 6.20 4.54 17.79
C PHE A 77 4.89 4.44 18.55
N ASP A 78 4.43 5.58 19.07
CA ASP A 78 3.11 5.72 19.70
C ASP A 78 2.02 5.88 18.64
N MET A 79 2.37 6.36 17.44
CA MET A 79 1.46 6.47 16.30
C MET A 79 2.18 6.09 14.99
N VAL A 80 1.52 5.28 14.18
CA VAL A 80 1.90 5.00 12.79
C VAL A 80 0.80 5.50 11.86
N ILE A 81 1.20 6.31 10.89
CA ILE A 81 0.35 6.80 9.79
C ILE A 81 0.83 6.12 8.51
N CYS A 82 -0.08 5.56 7.73
CA CYS A 82 0.24 4.88 6.47
C CYS A 82 -0.86 5.17 5.44
N THR A 83 -0.64 6.19 4.63
CA THR A 83 -1.66 6.69 3.69
C THR A 83 -1.31 6.28 2.27
N GLU A 84 -2.17 5.51 1.62
CA GLU A 84 -2.09 5.20 0.19
C GLU A 84 -0.81 4.45 -0.19
N VAL A 85 -0.41 3.48 0.65
CA VAL A 85 0.79 2.65 0.47
C VAL A 85 0.45 1.17 0.30
N LEU A 86 -0.55 0.65 1.04
CA LEU A 86 -0.76 -0.79 1.13
C LEU A 86 -1.14 -1.45 -0.20
N GLU A 87 -1.83 -0.73 -1.08
CA GLU A 87 -2.16 -1.18 -2.44
C GLU A 87 -0.91 -1.39 -3.31
N HIS A 88 0.20 -0.73 -2.97
CA HIS A 88 1.44 -0.69 -3.74
C HIS A 88 2.50 -1.70 -3.24
N VAL A 89 2.35 -2.25 -2.05
CA VAL A 89 3.32 -3.22 -1.50
C VAL A 89 3.04 -4.63 -1.97
N LYS A 90 4.05 -5.30 -2.53
CA LYS A 90 3.87 -6.64 -3.11
C LYS A 90 3.58 -7.69 -2.04
N ASN A 91 4.32 -7.65 -0.93
CA ASN A 91 4.18 -8.57 0.20
C ASN A 91 3.45 -7.88 1.35
N TRP A 92 2.16 -7.64 1.15
CA TRP A 92 1.34 -6.90 2.11
C TRP A 92 1.31 -7.54 3.50
N GLN A 93 1.33 -8.88 3.61
CA GLN A 93 1.35 -9.54 4.92
C GLN A 93 2.61 -9.16 5.72
N SER A 94 3.77 -9.15 5.07
CA SER A 94 5.04 -8.78 5.70
C SER A 94 5.06 -7.32 6.12
N VAL A 95 4.53 -6.42 5.27
CA VAL A 95 4.46 -4.99 5.59
C VAL A 95 3.49 -4.73 6.73
N ILE A 96 2.33 -5.39 6.76
CA ILE A 96 1.39 -5.29 7.89
C ILE A 96 2.02 -5.81 9.18
N HIS A 97 2.73 -6.93 9.14
CA HIS A 97 3.49 -7.43 10.29
C HIS A 97 4.49 -6.39 10.80
N ASN A 98 5.25 -5.76 9.90
CA ASN A 98 6.21 -4.72 10.26
C ASN A 98 5.53 -3.51 10.90
N ILE A 99 4.42 -3.04 10.31
CA ILE A 99 3.61 -1.93 10.83
C ILE A 99 3.13 -2.27 12.24
N LYS A 100 2.50 -3.44 12.44
CA LYS A 100 2.04 -3.89 13.75
C LYS A 100 3.19 -3.97 14.76
N SER A 101 4.36 -4.42 14.31
CA SER A 101 5.56 -4.64 15.13
C SER A 101 6.23 -3.35 15.63
N VAL A 102 6.24 -2.29 14.82
CA VAL A 102 6.86 -1.01 15.22
C VAL A 102 5.99 -0.16 16.13
N ILE A 103 4.67 -0.42 16.17
CA ILE A 103 3.73 0.27 17.06
C ILE A 103 3.89 -0.23 18.50
N LYS A 104 4.02 0.68 19.46
CA LYS A 104 3.97 0.38 20.90
C LYS A 104 2.61 -0.22 21.30
N PRO A 105 2.54 -1.13 22.28
CA PRO A 105 1.25 -1.47 22.91
C PRO A 105 0.54 -0.20 23.40
N GLY A 106 -0.75 -0.06 23.09
CA GLY A 106 -1.55 1.15 23.32
C GLY A 106 -1.45 2.22 22.22
N GLY A 107 -0.55 2.06 21.26
CA GLY A 107 -0.32 2.99 20.16
C GLY A 107 -1.40 2.97 19.08
N ILE A 108 -1.43 4.03 18.27
CA ILE A 108 -2.41 4.24 17.20
C ILE A 108 -1.86 3.82 15.84
N LEU A 109 -2.74 3.25 15.02
CA LEU A 109 -2.55 3.02 13.61
C LEU A 109 -3.63 3.78 12.83
N LEU A 110 -3.20 4.62 11.88
CA LEU A 110 -4.08 5.22 10.87
C LEU A 110 -3.66 4.74 9.49
N ILE A 111 -4.60 4.19 8.73
CA ILE A 111 -4.39 3.70 7.36
C ILE A 111 -5.44 4.30 6.42
N THR A 112 -5.00 4.69 5.22
CA THR A 112 -5.89 4.83 4.06
C THR A 112 -5.35 3.99 2.92
N THR A 113 -6.23 3.40 2.12
CA THR A 113 -5.83 2.57 0.96
C THR A 113 -6.98 2.45 -0.05
N ARG A 114 -6.70 1.85 -1.22
CA ARG A 114 -7.65 1.73 -2.33
C ARG A 114 -8.49 0.46 -2.28
N SER A 115 -9.74 0.60 -2.69
CA SER A 115 -10.75 -0.46 -2.69
C SER A 115 -11.21 -0.85 -4.08
N ARG A 116 -11.96 -1.95 -4.17
CA ARG A 116 -12.48 -2.46 -5.44
C ARG A 116 -13.34 -1.39 -6.11
N GLY A 117 -13.12 -1.20 -7.40
CA GLY A 117 -13.68 -0.07 -8.17
C GLY A 117 -12.65 1.00 -8.48
N PHE A 118 -11.58 1.12 -7.67
CA PHE A 118 -10.47 2.00 -8.01
C PHE A 118 -9.61 1.38 -9.11
N VAL A 119 -9.43 2.12 -10.20
CA VAL A 119 -8.71 1.65 -11.38
C VAL A 119 -7.23 1.44 -11.07
N TYR A 120 -6.56 0.65 -11.91
CA TYR A 120 -5.10 0.51 -11.83
C TYR A 120 -4.42 1.85 -12.12
N HIS A 121 -3.47 2.26 -11.26
CA HIS A 121 -2.80 3.57 -11.36
C HIS A 121 -1.27 3.52 -11.31
N GLY A 122 -0.67 2.35 -11.11
CA GLY A 122 0.65 2.01 -11.67
C GLY A 122 1.88 2.79 -11.20
N PHE A 123 1.86 3.50 -10.07
CA PHE A 123 3.05 4.20 -9.58
C PHE A 123 3.20 4.04 -8.05
N PRO A 124 4.29 3.44 -7.54
CA PRO A 124 5.41 2.78 -8.25
C PRO A 124 5.04 1.39 -8.82
N ALA A 125 4.13 0.68 -8.17
CA ALA A 125 3.50 -0.56 -8.64
C ALA A 125 2.15 -0.69 -7.93
N ASP A 126 1.17 -1.41 -8.47
CA ASP A 126 -0.19 -1.43 -7.91
C ASP A 126 -0.76 -2.86 -7.95
N PHE A 127 -1.05 -3.43 -6.78
CA PHE A 127 -1.26 -4.86 -6.59
C PHE A 127 -2.60 -5.21 -5.95
N TRP A 128 -3.06 -4.45 -4.96
CA TRP A 128 -4.11 -4.91 -4.04
C TRP A 128 -5.28 -3.94 -3.93
N ARG A 129 -6.46 -4.48 -3.64
CA ARG A 129 -7.64 -3.70 -3.25
C ARG A 129 -8.18 -4.23 -1.93
N TYR A 130 -8.36 -3.33 -0.98
CA TYR A 130 -8.84 -3.63 0.37
C TYR A 130 -10.31 -3.21 0.49
N GLU A 131 -11.17 -4.14 0.87
CA GLU A 131 -12.54 -3.85 1.30
C GLU A 131 -12.58 -3.67 2.83
N LYS A 132 -13.66 -3.09 3.38
CA LYS A 132 -13.77 -2.91 4.84
C LYS A 132 -13.67 -4.23 5.60
N SER A 133 -14.26 -5.30 5.07
CA SER A 133 -14.15 -6.65 5.63
C SER A 133 -12.73 -7.24 5.60
N ASP A 134 -11.88 -6.79 4.66
CA ASP A 134 -10.45 -7.12 4.69
C ASP A 134 -9.78 -6.45 5.88
N MET A 135 -10.05 -5.16 6.10
CA MET A 135 -9.47 -4.40 7.21
C MET A 135 -9.92 -4.97 8.57
N GLU A 136 -11.20 -5.32 8.72
CA GLU A 136 -11.74 -5.97 9.92
C GLU A 136 -11.04 -7.29 10.24
N PHE A 137 -10.81 -8.13 9.24
CA PHE A 137 -10.12 -9.40 9.45
C PHE A 137 -8.63 -9.19 9.74
N ILE A 138 -7.96 -8.40 8.91
CA ILE A 138 -6.52 -8.17 8.99
C ILE A 138 -6.13 -7.57 10.34
N PHE A 139 -6.94 -6.64 10.85
CA PHE A 139 -6.73 -5.97 12.12
C PHE A 139 -7.68 -6.46 13.21
N SER A 140 -8.11 -7.73 13.16
CA SER A 140 -8.95 -8.35 14.21
C SER A 140 -8.25 -8.45 15.57
N ASP A 141 -6.93 -8.23 15.59
CA ASP A 141 -6.06 -8.14 16.75
C ASP A 141 -5.84 -6.70 17.24
N PHE A 142 -6.57 -5.73 16.68
CA PHE A 142 -6.60 -4.34 17.09
C PHE A 142 -7.99 -3.92 17.58
N ASP A 143 -8.04 -2.89 18.43
CA ASP A 143 -9.27 -2.21 18.81
C ASP A 143 -9.62 -1.19 17.72
N ILE A 144 -10.53 -1.54 16.82
CA ILE A 144 -10.93 -0.69 15.68
C ILE A 144 -11.75 0.51 16.20
N GLU A 145 -11.24 1.72 16.00
CA GLU A 145 -11.85 2.98 16.46
C GLU A 145 -12.63 3.70 15.33
N ALA A 146 -12.20 3.55 14.08
CA ALA A 146 -12.91 4.05 12.90
C ALA A 146 -12.64 3.15 11.69
N LEU A 147 -13.68 2.89 10.89
CA LEU A 147 -13.59 2.14 9.65
C LEU A 147 -14.66 2.62 8.66
N GLU A 148 -14.21 3.35 7.64
CA GLU A 148 -15.07 4.08 6.73
C GLU A 148 -14.67 3.83 5.27
N SER A 149 -15.61 4.04 4.36
CA SER A 149 -15.30 4.10 2.92
C SER A 149 -14.84 5.51 2.58
N ASP A 150 -13.84 5.63 1.70
CA ASP A 150 -13.49 6.95 1.14
C ASP A 150 -14.73 7.53 0.42
N PRO A 151 -15.19 8.74 0.78
CA PRO A 151 -16.37 9.35 0.19
C PRO A 151 -16.16 9.87 -1.25
N ILE A 152 -14.91 10.02 -1.69
CA ILE A 152 -14.58 10.59 -3.01
C ILE A 152 -14.33 9.49 -4.04
N ASP A 153 -13.48 8.52 -3.69
CA ASP A 153 -13.06 7.45 -4.58
C ASP A 153 -13.21 6.09 -3.89
N PRO A 154 -13.24 4.96 -4.61
CA PRO A 154 -13.23 3.65 -3.96
C PRO A 154 -11.97 3.43 -3.11
N GLY A 155 -12.14 3.52 -1.79
CA GLY A 155 -11.08 3.40 -0.80
C GLY A 155 -11.62 3.02 0.57
N VAL A 156 -10.70 2.70 1.48
CA VAL A 156 -11.01 2.39 2.88
C VAL A 156 -10.12 3.23 3.78
N PHE A 157 -10.75 3.90 4.75
CA PHE A 157 -10.10 4.67 5.79
C PHE A 157 -10.26 3.94 7.12
N PHE A 158 -9.18 3.88 7.88
CA PHE A 158 -9.08 3.01 9.05
C PHE A 158 -8.27 3.70 10.14
N LYS A 159 -8.80 3.69 11.37
CA LYS A 159 -8.06 4.01 12.59
C LYS A 159 -8.30 2.90 13.60
N ALA A 160 -7.24 2.44 14.24
CA ALA A 160 -7.35 1.48 15.34
C ALA A 160 -6.23 1.67 16.36
N ARG A 161 -6.44 1.08 17.53
CA ARG A 161 -5.46 1.05 18.62
C ARG A 161 -4.90 -0.35 18.80
N LYS A 162 -3.59 -0.45 18.98
CA LYS A 162 -2.94 -1.70 19.35
C LYS A 162 -3.25 -2.01 20.83
N PRO A 163 -3.85 -3.16 21.17
CA PRO A 163 -4.13 -3.52 22.55
C PRO A 163 -2.85 -3.63 23.39
N VAL A 164 -2.95 -3.41 24.70
CA VAL A 164 -1.81 -3.57 25.62
C VAL A 164 -1.31 -5.01 25.63
N ASN A 165 -2.24 -5.97 25.63
CA ASN A 165 -1.94 -7.41 25.58
C ASN A 165 -2.03 -7.92 24.14
N PHE A 166 -1.29 -7.29 23.23
CA PHE A 166 -1.32 -7.60 21.81
C PHE A 166 -0.86 -9.03 21.52
N ILE A 167 -1.69 -9.77 20.79
CA ILE A 167 -1.35 -11.08 20.22
C ILE A 167 -1.69 -10.99 18.73
N GLU A 168 -0.67 -11.07 17.89
CA GLU A 168 -0.84 -10.91 16.45
C GLU A 168 -1.66 -12.06 15.86
N ASN A 169 -2.63 -11.70 15.01
CA ASN A 169 -3.39 -12.68 14.24
C ASN A 169 -2.58 -13.24 13.06
N LYS A 170 -2.97 -14.41 12.59
CA LYS A 170 -2.30 -15.10 11.49
C LYS A 170 -2.92 -14.75 10.14
N LEU A 171 -2.10 -14.27 9.21
CA LEU A 171 -2.53 -13.80 7.90
C LEU A 171 -2.07 -14.68 6.73
N GLU A 172 -1.35 -15.79 6.98
CA GLU A 172 -0.66 -16.54 5.90
C GLU A 172 -1.63 -17.15 4.87
N ASN A 173 -2.87 -17.41 5.29
CA ASN A 173 -3.92 -18.00 4.45
C ASN A 173 -4.96 -16.99 3.95
N TYR A 174 -4.82 -15.71 4.30
CA TYR A 174 -5.79 -14.70 3.91
C TYR A 174 -5.57 -14.25 2.47
N LYS A 175 -6.60 -14.35 1.64
CA LYS A 175 -6.54 -14.00 0.21
C LYS A 175 -7.12 -12.61 -0.02
N LEU A 176 -6.28 -11.68 -0.44
CA LEU A 176 -6.68 -10.31 -0.77
C LEU A 176 -6.99 -10.19 -2.26
N TYR A 177 -7.85 -9.24 -2.64
CA TYR A 177 -8.15 -9.00 -4.07
C TYR A 177 -6.93 -8.38 -4.76
N SER A 178 -6.42 -9.06 -5.78
CA SER A 178 -5.33 -8.52 -6.59
C SER A 178 -5.87 -7.87 -7.86
N ILE A 179 -5.56 -6.59 -8.06
CA ILE A 179 -6.00 -5.84 -9.25
C ILE A 179 -5.37 -6.41 -10.53
N ILE A 180 -4.12 -6.88 -10.47
CA ILE A 180 -3.40 -7.45 -11.61
C ILE A 180 -3.86 -8.87 -11.97
N GLN A 181 -4.44 -9.62 -11.02
CA GLN A 181 -4.99 -10.95 -11.27
C GLN A 181 -6.52 -10.97 -11.44
N GLY A 182 -7.20 -9.88 -11.10
CA GLY A 182 -8.66 -9.77 -11.16
C GLY A 182 -9.41 -10.67 -10.19
N ARG A 183 -8.73 -11.24 -9.18
CA ARG A 183 -9.31 -12.21 -8.22
C ARG A 183 -8.63 -12.14 -6.85
N ARG A 184 -9.27 -12.71 -5.84
CA ARG A 184 -8.64 -12.95 -4.53
C ARG A 184 -7.52 -14.00 -4.64
N THR A 185 -6.39 -13.71 -4.02
CA THR A 185 -5.16 -14.52 -4.14
C THR A 185 -4.26 -14.34 -2.90
N LEU A 186 -3.33 -15.27 -2.68
CA LEU A 186 -2.33 -15.15 -1.61
C LEU A 186 -1.14 -14.29 -2.03
N THR A 187 -0.81 -14.28 -3.33
CA THR A 187 0.37 -13.60 -3.87
C THR A 187 0.01 -12.77 -5.08
N ALA A 188 0.66 -11.61 -5.21
CA ALA A 188 0.55 -10.73 -6.36
C ALA A 188 1.42 -11.19 -7.55
N THR A 189 1.69 -12.49 -7.69
CA THR A 189 2.48 -13.01 -8.82
C THR A 189 1.54 -13.25 -10.01
N PRO A 190 1.76 -12.64 -11.19
CA PRO A 190 0.97 -12.97 -12.38
C PRO A 190 1.00 -14.49 -12.59
N SER A 191 -0.16 -15.14 -12.77
CA SER A 191 -0.25 -16.59 -13.03
C SER A 191 0.53 -17.03 -14.28
N ILE A 192 0.83 -16.05 -15.15
CA ILE A 192 1.61 -16.17 -16.38
C ILE A 192 3.05 -16.62 -16.11
N TYR A 193 3.60 -16.40 -14.91
CA TYR A 193 4.97 -16.85 -14.57
C TYR A 193 5.14 -18.39 -14.61
N TRP A 194 4.05 -19.17 -14.48
CA TRP A 194 4.12 -20.64 -14.60
C TRP A 194 3.58 -21.17 -15.93
N SER A 195 2.76 -20.40 -16.64
CA SER A 195 2.20 -20.81 -17.93
C SER A 195 3.03 -20.37 -19.14
N VAL A 196 3.99 -19.47 -18.99
CA VAL A 196 4.86 -19.02 -20.11
C VAL A 196 6.26 -19.62 -20.06
N VAL A 197 6.73 -20.04 -18.87
CA VAL A 197 8.03 -20.70 -18.71
C VAL A 197 7.95 -22.21 -19.00
N GLY A 198 6.74 -22.78 -19.06
CA GLY A 198 6.50 -24.19 -19.41
C GLY A 198 5.71 -24.44 -20.70
N PHE A 199 5.26 -23.40 -21.39
CA PHE A 199 4.47 -23.55 -22.62
C PHE A 199 5.27 -22.96 -23.79
N PRO A 200 5.59 -23.74 -24.84
CA PRO A 200 6.39 -23.23 -25.94
C PRO A 200 5.59 -22.13 -26.65
N ILE A 201 5.95 -20.88 -26.39
CA ILE A 201 5.36 -19.64 -26.91
C ILE A 201 5.28 -19.67 -28.46
N TRP A 202 6.12 -20.50 -29.10
CA TRP A 202 6.09 -20.78 -30.54
C TRP A 202 4.80 -21.45 -31.06
N LYS A 203 3.97 -22.06 -30.21
CA LYS A 203 2.70 -22.68 -30.65
C LYS A 203 1.50 -21.73 -30.73
N LEU A 204 1.54 -20.58 -30.04
CA LEU A 204 0.43 -19.61 -30.01
C LEU A 204 0.49 -18.58 -31.14
N PHE A 205 1.64 -18.41 -31.80
CA PHE A 205 1.79 -17.52 -32.94
C PHE A 205 2.00 -18.33 -34.20
N GLY A 206 0.89 -18.61 -34.91
CA GLY A 206 0.94 -19.05 -36.29
C GLY A 206 1.89 -18.14 -37.08
N ARG A 207 2.85 -18.76 -37.80
CA ARG A 207 3.96 -18.13 -38.52
C ARG A 207 3.49 -16.89 -39.29
N THR A 208 3.59 -15.73 -38.68
CA THR A 208 3.38 -14.44 -39.34
C THR A 208 4.45 -13.46 -38.86
N LYS A 209 4.84 -12.58 -39.78
CA LYS A 209 6.05 -11.72 -39.73
C LYS A 209 6.12 -10.74 -38.53
N TYR A 210 5.11 -10.74 -37.65
CA TYR A 210 4.97 -9.84 -36.50
C TYR A 210 5.48 -10.42 -35.17
N SER A 211 5.77 -11.72 -35.07
CA SER A 211 6.23 -12.38 -33.84
C SER A 211 7.62 -11.93 -33.34
N ARG A 212 8.40 -11.22 -34.17
CA ARG A 212 9.75 -10.75 -33.80
C ARG A 212 9.79 -9.44 -33.01
N LYS A 213 8.70 -8.65 -32.98
CA LYS A 213 8.69 -7.36 -32.24
C LYS A 213 8.28 -7.47 -30.77
N ILE A 214 7.58 -8.53 -30.37
CA ILE A 214 7.12 -8.73 -28.98
C ILE A 214 8.23 -9.34 -28.11
N ILE A 215 9.14 -10.11 -28.70
CA ILE A 215 10.24 -10.78 -27.99
C ILE A 215 11.32 -9.79 -27.53
N HIS A 216 11.38 -8.59 -28.11
CA HIS A 216 12.44 -7.64 -27.81
C HIS A 216 12.27 -6.85 -26.50
N TYR A 217 11.13 -6.98 -25.80
CA TYR A 217 10.78 -6.18 -24.62
C TYR A 217 11.00 -6.87 -23.28
N ILE A 218 11.49 -8.12 -23.26
CA ILE A 218 11.71 -8.85 -22.02
C ILE A 218 13.19 -9.19 -21.96
N THR A 219 13.97 -8.24 -21.45
CA THR A 219 15.35 -8.53 -21.04
C THR A 219 15.49 -8.50 -19.52
N HIS A 220 14.68 -7.69 -18.82
CA HIS A 220 14.72 -7.55 -17.36
C HIS A 220 13.33 -7.52 -16.71
N PRO A 221 13.17 -8.05 -15.47
CA PRO A 221 11.89 -8.07 -14.74
C PRO A 221 11.25 -6.69 -14.51
N SER A 222 12.05 -5.62 -14.53
CA SER A 222 11.60 -4.22 -14.40
C SER A 222 10.84 -3.68 -15.62
N ASP A 223 10.90 -4.36 -16.77
CA ASP A 223 10.24 -3.90 -18.01
C ASP A 223 8.75 -4.29 -18.07
N ILE A 224 8.30 -5.15 -17.15
CA ILE A 224 6.97 -5.76 -17.14
C ILE A 224 5.84 -4.76 -16.85
N PRO A 225 5.95 -3.82 -15.88
CA PRO A 225 4.92 -2.81 -15.65
C PRO A 225 4.67 -1.96 -16.90
N ARG A 226 5.74 -1.56 -17.60
CA ARG A 226 5.67 -0.78 -18.85
C ARG A 226 5.02 -1.56 -20.00
N MET A 227 5.29 -2.86 -20.07
CA MET A 227 4.64 -3.77 -21.02
C MET A 227 3.15 -3.93 -20.73
N MET A 228 2.76 -4.12 -19.46
CA MET A 228 1.35 -4.26 -19.07
C MET A 228 0.56 -2.96 -19.33
N GLN A 229 1.17 -1.80 -19.06
CA GLN A 229 0.63 -0.49 -19.45
C GLN A 229 0.41 -0.39 -20.97
N HIS A 230 1.40 -0.82 -21.76
CA HIS A 230 1.32 -0.79 -23.23
C HIS A 230 0.24 -1.73 -23.78
N ILE A 231 0.10 -2.92 -23.21
CA ILE A 231 -0.95 -3.89 -23.58
C ILE A 231 -2.33 -3.35 -23.21
N TYR A 232 -2.49 -2.78 -22.00
CA TYR A 232 -3.73 -2.16 -21.56
C TYR A 232 -4.16 -1.01 -22.49
N THR A 233 -3.25 -0.10 -22.83
CA THR A 233 -3.53 1.01 -23.77
C THR A 233 -3.92 0.52 -25.16
N LYS A 234 -3.28 -0.55 -25.67
CA LYS A 234 -3.66 -1.13 -26.96
C LYS A 234 -5.00 -1.85 -26.96
N LEU A 235 -5.36 -2.50 -25.87
CA LEU A 235 -6.63 -3.24 -25.76
C LEU A 235 -7.82 -2.32 -25.47
N THR A 236 -7.60 -1.21 -24.76
CA THR A 236 -8.67 -0.31 -24.31
C THR A 236 -8.75 1.00 -25.09
N GLY A 237 -7.72 1.33 -25.89
CA GLY A 237 -7.62 2.61 -26.59
C GLY A 237 -7.36 3.82 -25.68
N LYS A 238 -7.18 3.61 -24.36
CA LYS A 238 -6.96 4.68 -23.39
C LYS A 238 -5.46 4.84 -23.09
N THR A 239 -4.93 6.03 -23.35
CA THR A 239 -3.60 6.46 -22.88
C THR A 239 -3.76 7.09 -21.49
N ASN A 240 -3.08 6.55 -20.48
CA ASN A 240 -2.93 7.27 -19.21
C ASN A 240 -1.96 8.42 -19.47
N HIS A 241 -2.47 9.65 -19.54
CA HIS A 241 -1.65 10.84 -19.37
C HIS A 241 -1.58 11.18 -17.87
N PRO A 242 -0.42 11.70 -17.40
CA PRO A 242 -0.22 12.06 -16.00
C PRO A 242 -1.20 13.13 -15.52
#